data_AF-A0A7Y3MBR0-F1
#
_entry.id   AF-A0A7Y3MBR0-F1
#
_cell.length_a   1.000
_cell.length_b   1.000
_cell.length_c   1.000
_cell.angle_alpha   90.00
_cell.angle_beta   90.00
_cell.angle_gamma   90.00
#
_symmetry.space_group_name_H-M   'P 1'
#
loop_
_entity.id
_entity.type
_entity.pdbx_description
1 polymer ?
#
loop_
_entity_poly.entity_id
_entity_poly.type
_entity_poly.pdbx_seq_one_letter_code
_entity_poly.pdbx_strand_id
1 'polypeptide(L)' 'MENKNHYLEITASRESATSLASPIGGFMDGRINESMTDTLHVKLIDKKKDVILLDDEGRNAGVEVAGDIQQIII' A
#
# COMPACT_ATOMS: atom_id res chain seq x y z
N MET A 1 5.52 5.06 -9.60
CA MET A 1 5.44 4.37 -10.91
C MET A 1 5.40 5.42 -12.01
N GLU A 2 5.88 5.13 -13.22
CA GLU A 2 5.86 6.15 -14.29
C GLU A 2 5.72 5.58 -15.69
N ASN A 3 5.26 6.44 -16.60
CA ASN A 3 5.37 6.25 -18.04
C ASN A 3 5.91 7.53 -18.70
N LYS A 4 6.00 7.55 -20.04
CA LYS A 4 6.55 8.68 -20.80
C LYS A 4 5.88 10.03 -20.48
N ASN A 5 4.58 10.03 -20.19
CA ASN A 5 3.79 11.25 -20.04
C ASN A 5 3.37 11.53 -18.59
N HIS A 6 3.29 10.50 -17.74
CA HIS A 6 2.71 10.60 -16.41
C HIS A 6 3.60 9.97 -15.34
N TYR A 7 3.57 10.57 -14.17
CA TYR A 7 4.15 10.03 -12.95
C TYR A 7 3.02 9.76 -11.94
N LEU A 8 2.99 8.56 -11.39
CA LEU A 8 2.01 8.12 -10.40
C LEU A 8 2.75 7.84 -9.09
N GLU A 9 2.41 8.60 -8.06
CA GLU A 9 2.85 8.44 -6.68
C GLU A 9 1.70 7.83 -5.87
N ILE A 10 2.00 6.77 -5.14
CA ILE A 10 1.06 6.11 -4.22
C ILE A 10 1.77 5.97 -2.89
N THR A 11 1.20 6.56 -1.85
CA THR A 11 1.70 6.46 -0.48
C THR A 11 0.68 5.68 0.34
N ALA A 12 1.09 4.56 0.89
CA ALA A 12 0.27 3.77 1.80
C ALA A 12 0.65 4.05 3.24
N SER A 13 -0.29 4.62 4.00
CA SER A 13 -0.17 4.82 5.44
C SER A 13 -0.91 3.69 6.14
N ARG A 14 -0.14 2.77 6.71
CA ARG A 14 -0.68 1.64 7.48
C ARG A 14 -0.91 2.05 8.92
N GLU A 15 -2.15 1.95 9.40
CA GLU A 15 -2.43 2.01 10.84
C GLU A 15 -2.04 0.68 11.48
N SER A 16 -1.73 0.68 12.78
CA SER A 16 -1.20 -0.47 13.54
C SER A 16 -1.89 -1.79 13.15
N ALA A 17 -1.24 -2.57 12.28
CA ALA A 17 -1.75 -3.85 11.81
C ALA A 17 -1.85 -4.80 13.00
N THR A 18 -3.07 -5.24 13.32
CA THR A 18 -3.27 -6.24 14.35
C THR A 18 -2.87 -7.59 13.76
N SER A 19 -1.84 -8.24 14.31
CA SER A 19 -1.49 -9.62 13.94
C SER A 19 -2.66 -10.54 14.31
N LEU A 20 -3.46 -10.94 13.33
CA LEU A 20 -4.46 -11.99 13.53
C LEU A 20 -3.74 -13.33 13.64
N ALA A 21 -3.94 -14.03 14.77
CA ALA A 21 -3.42 -15.37 14.97
C ALA A 21 -4.16 -16.35 14.04
N SER A 22 -3.43 -16.95 13.10
CA SER A 22 -3.95 -18.04 12.26
C SER A 22 -4.27 -19.28 13.13
N PRO A 23 -5.33 -20.06 12.86
CA PRO A 23 -5.67 -21.23 13.66
C PRO A 23 -4.53 -22.25 13.65
N ILE A 24 -4.19 -22.75 14.83
CA ILE A 24 -3.23 -23.84 15.01
C ILE A 24 -3.86 -25.10 14.40
N GLY A 25 -3.48 -25.47 13.17
CA GLY A 25 -4.05 -26.68 12.58
C GLY A 25 -3.75 -27.04 11.12
N GLY A 26 -2.95 -26.30 10.35
CA GLY A 26 -2.59 -26.78 9.02
C GLY A 26 -1.92 -25.77 8.11
N PHE A 27 -0.58 -25.76 8.15
CA PHE A 27 0.36 -25.31 7.11
C PHE A 27 -0.15 -24.24 6.13
N MET A 28 -0.01 -22.98 6.54
CA MET A 28 0.26 -21.87 5.60
C MET A 28 1.61 -21.29 5.97
N ASP A 29 2.65 -21.59 5.19
CA ASP A 29 4.01 -21.01 5.34
C ASP A 29 4.08 -19.52 4.91
N GLY A 30 2.99 -18.98 4.36
CA GLY A 30 2.86 -17.57 4.00
C GLY A 30 2.25 -16.77 5.15
N ARG A 31 3.07 -15.95 5.82
CA ARG A 31 2.58 -14.97 6.80
C ARG A 31 2.06 -13.74 6.05
N ILE A 32 0.77 -13.73 5.74
CA ILE A 32 0.12 -12.58 5.11
C ILE A 32 -0.24 -11.56 6.21
N ASN A 33 0.38 -10.38 6.17
CA ASN A 33 -0.01 -9.28 7.04
C ASN A 33 -0.97 -8.38 6.26
N GLU A 34 -2.25 -8.41 6.59
CA GLU A 34 -3.29 -7.56 6.00
C GLU A 34 -3.71 -6.47 7.01
N SER A 35 -4.00 -5.28 6.50
CA SER A 35 -4.69 -4.24 7.27
C SER A 35 -5.85 -3.70 6.44
N MET A 36 -6.96 -3.41 7.12
CA MET A 36 -8.25 -3.04 6.52
C MET A 36 -8.62 -1.58 6.80
N THR A 37 -7.81 -0.86 7.59
CA THR A 37 -8.02 0.55 7.96
C THR A 37 -6.97 1.47 7.36
N ASP A 38 -6.20 0.99 6.37
CA ASP A 38 -5.09 1.75 5.80
C ASP A 38 -5.61 2.90 4.92
N THR A 39 -4.81 3.96 4.86
CA THR A 39 -5.07 5.11 3.99
C THR A 39 -4.11 5.09 2.81
N LEU A 40 -4.63 5.26 1.60
CA LEU A 40 -3.85 5.42 0.38
C LEU A 40 -3.97 6.86 -0.09
N HIS A 41 -2.84 7.53 -0.23
CA HIS A 41 -2.76 8.82 -0.91
C HIS A 41 -2.24 8.60 -2.33
N VAL A 42 -2.98 9.09 -3.33
CA VAL A 42 -2.67 8.89 -4.75
C VAL A 42 -2.50 10.25 -5.43
N LYS A 43 -1.34 10.44 -6.07
CA LYS A 43 -1.05 11.63 -6.85
C LYS A 43 -0.64 11.26 -8.28
N LEU A 44 -1.34 11.82 -9.26
CA LEU A 44 -1.04 11.65 -10.68
C LEU A 44 -0.57 12.98 -11.27
N ILE A 45 0.60 12.99 -11.88
CA ILE A 45 1.25 14.18 -12.42
C ILE A 45 1.44 14.02 -13.94
N ASP A 46 1.05 15.04 -14.72
CA ASP A 46 1.46 15.18 -16.13
C ASP A 46 2.89 15.73 -16.17
N LYS A 47 3.84 14.93 -16.65
CA LYS A 47 5.27 15.25 -16.63
C LYS A 47 5.65 16.40 -17.58
N LYS A 48 4.86 16.64 -18.64
CA LYS A 48 5.17 17.66 -19.64
C LYS A 48 4.66 19.03 -19.23
N LYS A 49 3.48 19.04 -18.63
CA LYS A 49 2.83 20.26 -18.15
C LYS A 49 3.23 20.61 -16.73
N ASP A 50 3.83 19.66 -16.01
CA ASP A 50 4.18 19.75 -14.59
C ASP A 50 2.96 20.13 -13.73
N VAL A 51 1.82 19.49 -14.02
CA VAL A 51 0.56 19.71 -13.31
C VAL A 51 0.09 18.43 -12.65
N ILE A 52 -0.49 18.59 -11.47
CA ILE A 52 -1.17 17.51 -10.76
C ILE A 52 -2.56 17.34 -11.39
N LEU A 53 -2.80 16.17 -11.98
CA LEU A 53 -4.08 15.79 -12.57
C LEU A 53 -5.05 15.22 -11.54
N LEU A 54 -4.52 14.57 -10.50
CA LEU A 54 -5.26 13.98 -9.39
C LEU A 54 -4.41 14.05 -8.12
N ASP A 55 -5.03 14.43 -7.02
CA ASP A 55 -4.50 14.39 -5.66
C ASP A 55 -5.65 14.00 -4.74
N ASP A 56 -5.70 12.74 -4.31
CA ASP A 56 -6.85 12.20 -3.58
C ASP A 56 -6.45 11.16 -2.53
N GLU A 57 -7.27 11.05 -1.49
CA GLU A 57 -7.10 10.16 -0.34
C GLU A 57 -8.21 9.11 -0.29
N GLY A 58 -7.84 7.83 -0.46
CA GLY A 58 -8.71 6.69 -0.21
C GLY A 58 -8.51 6.13 1.19
N ARG A 59 -9.60 5.88 1.92
CA ARG A 59 -9.58 5.25 3.26
C ARG A 59 -10.13 3.83 3.22
N ASN A 60 -9.73 3.02 4.22
CA ASN A 60 -10.09 1.61 4.34
C ASN A 60 -9.56 0.77 3.16
N ALA A 61 -8.35 1.09 2.71
CA ALA A 61 -7.68 0.29 1.69
C ALA A 61 -7.22 -1.04 2.30
N GLY A 62 -7.55 -2.15 1.64
CA GLY A 62 -6.92 -3.43 1.93
C GLY A 62 -5.49 -3.40 1.40
N VAL A 63 -4.49 -3.33 2.29
CA VAL A 63 -3.07 -3.38 1.91
C VAL A 63 -2.46 -4.69 2.39
N GLU A 64 -2.01 -5.49 1.43
CA GLU A 64 -1.30 -6.75 1.65
C GLU A 64 0.20 -6.55 1.38
N VAL A 65 1.04 -7.02 2.32
CA VAL A 65 2.50 -7.02 2.14
C VAL A 65 2.97 -8.47 2.11
N ALA A 66 3.48 -8.90 0.96
CA ALA A 66 4.11 -10.21 0.79
C ALA A 66 5.59 -10.14 1.24
N GLY A 67 5.90 -10.72 2.40
CA GLY A 67 7.27 -10.80 2.93
C GLY A 67 7.42 -10.23 4.35
N ASP A 68 8.67 -10.14 4.82
CA ASP A 68 8.96 -9.58 6.14
C ASP A 68 8.91 -8.05 6.08
N ILE A 69 7.86 -7.48 6.68
CA ILE A 69 7.61 -6.03 6.68
C ILE A 69 8.77 -5.23 7.29
N GLN A 70 9.50 -5.79 8.26
CA GLN A 70 10.65 -5.12 8.89
C GLN A 70 11.83 -4.97 7.93
N GLN A 71 11.89 -5.79 6.88
CA GLN A 71 12.90 -5.71 5.82
C GLN A 71 12.47 -4.82 4.66
N ILE A 72 11.17 -4.48 4.59
CA ILE A 72 10.56 -3.74 3.48
C ILE A 72 10.35 -2.26 3.84
N ILE A 73 10.07 -1.96 5.11
CA ILE A 73 10.01 -0.59 5.62
C ILE A 73 11.45 -0.14 5.93
N ILE A 74 11.95 0.84 5.17
CA ILE A 74 13.25 1.50 5.38
C ILE A 74 13.04 2.84 6.09
#